data_AF-A0A2P6TTE9-F1
#
_entry.id   AF-A0A2P6TTE9-F1
#
_cell.length_a   1.000
_cell.length_b   1.000
_cell.length_c   1.000
_cell.angle_alpha   90.00
_cell.angle_beta   90.00
_cell.angle_gamma   90.00
#
_symmetry.space_group_name_H-M   'P 1'
#
loop_
_entity.id
_entity.type
_entity.pdbx_description
1 polymer ?
#
loop_
_entity_poly.entity_id
_entity_poly.type
_entity_poly.pdbx_seq_one_letter_code
_entity_poly.pdbx_strand_id
1 'polypeptide(L)'
;MATCTRVLNVLADCQRKHPREPYVCQHLQRAAAWCLFRQACPDEVDVLEACAGVSGKQRLAGPPVIPPKCHQQVLQFEACLARHQVPPAGEGGSSG
;
A
#
# COMPACT_ATOMS: atom_id res chain seq x y z
N MET A 1 -16.73 -2.00 6.19
CA MET A 1 -15.34 -1.63 5.84
C MET A 1 -14.40 -2.54 6.62
N ALA A 2 -13.56 -3.33 5.93
CA ALA A 2 -12.54 -4.14 6.61
C ALA A 2 -11.39 -3.22 7.03
N THR A 3 -11.27 -2.95 8.32
CA THR A 3 -10.21 -2.10 8.87
C THR A 3 -8.86 -2.82 8.80
N CYS A 4 -7.81 -2.12 8.35
CA CYS A 4 -6.43 -2.64 8.30
C CYS A 4 -5.80 -2.87 9.68
N THR A 5 -6.51 -2.57 10.77
CA THR A 5 -6.06 -2.68 12.16
C THR A 5 -5.42 -4.03 12.48
N ARG A 6 -5.97 -5.14 11.98
CA ARG A 6 -5.42 -6.48 12.26
C ARG A 6 -4.02 -6.65 11.68
N VAL A 7 -3.80 -6.29 10.41
CA VAL A 7 -2.49 -6.45 9.77
C VAL A 7 -1.47 -5.43 10.30
N LEU A 8 -1.93 -4.22 10.64
CA LEU A 8 -1.10 -3.19 11.28
C LEU A 8 -0.62 -3.61 12.67
N ASN A 9 -1.49 -4.19 13.49
CA ASN A 9 -1.12 -4.68 14.82
C ASN A 9 -0.11 -5.82 14.74
N VAL A 10 -0.29 -6.74 13.79
CA VAL A 10 0.64 -7.87 13.60
C VAL A 10 2.00 -7.38 13.07
N LEU A 11 2.00 -6.38 12.17
CA LEU A 11 3.24 -5.72 11.72
C LEU A 11 3.97 -5.04 12.89
N ALA A 12 3.25 -4.27 13.70
CA ALA A 12 3.83 -3.58 14.86
C ALA A 12 4.41 -4.58 15.87
N ASP A 13 3.74 -5.71 16.11
CA ASP A 13 4.26 -6.77 16.97
C ASP A 13 5.54 -7.39 16.42
N CYS A 14 5.57 -7.69 15.12
CA CYS A 14 6.76 -8.20 14.44
C CYS A 14 7.93 -7.23 14.55
N GLN A 15 7.71 -5.94 14.29
CA GLN A 15 8.74 -4.90 14.38
C GLN A 15 9.28 -4.73 15.80
N ARG A 16 8.43 -4.86 16.83
CA ARG A 16 8.87 -4.85 18.23
C ARG A 16 9.74 -6.06 18.58
N LYS A 17 9.43 -7.23 18.02
CA LYS A 17 10.21 -8.47 18.24
C LYS A 17 11.52 -8.48 17.45
N HIS A 18 11.55 -7.84 16.29
CA HIS A 18 12.68 -7.84 15.35
C HIS A 18 13.15 -6.41 15.00
N PRO A 19 13.56 -5.58 15.99
CA PRO A 19 13.88 -4.16 15.76
C PRO A 19 15.13 -3.95 14.89
N ARG A 20 16.02 -4.95 14.82
CA ARG A 20 17.26 -4.90 14.02
C ARG A 20 17.15 -5.63 12.68
N GLU A 21 16.04 -6.33 12.44
CA GLU A 21 15.86 -7.22 11.30
C GLU A 21 14.55 -6.89 10.56
N PRO A 22 14.44 -5.69 9.96
CA PRO A 22 13.19 -5.23 9.33
C PRO A 22 12.74 -6.13 8.17
N TYR A 23 13.68 -6.86 7.55
CA TYR A 23 13.39 -7.82 6.48
C TYR A 23 12.50 -8.99 6.95
N VAL A 24 12.54 -9.37 8.22
CA VAL A 24 11.69 -10.45 8.78
C VAL A 24 10.21 -10.08 8.65
N CYS A 25 9.90 -8.81 8.86
CA CYS A 25 8.54 -8.28 8.82
C CYS A 25 8.12 -7.78 7.43
N GLN A 26 8.95 -7.96 6.39
CA GLN A 26 8.71 -7.37 5.07
C GLN A 26 7.40 -7.83 4.44
N HIS A 27 7.02 -9.09 4.63
CA HIS A 27 5.75 -9.63 4.13
C HIS A 27 4.54 -8.95 4.80
N LEU A 28 4.61 -8.70 6.11
CA LEU A 28 3.58 -7.97 6.86
C LEU A 28 3.55 -6.49 6.48
N GLN A 29 4.71 -5.87 6.25
CA GLN A 29 4.82 -4.48 5.81
C GLN A 29 4.14 -4.29 4.46
N ARG A 30 4.38 -5.21 3.52
CA ARG A 30 3.72 -5.23 2.21
C ARG A 30 2.21 -5.45 2.33
N ALA A 31 1.78 -6.40 3.14
CA ALA A 31 0.36 -6.66 3.37
C ALA A 31 -0.36 -5.47 4.02
N ALA A 32 0.29 -4.78 4.96
CA ALA A 32 -0.22 -3.58 5.61
C ALA A 32 -0.35 -2.42 4.62
N ALA A 33 0.70 -2.17 3.82
CA ALA A 33 0.69 -1.14 2.78
C ALA A 33 -0.44 -1.39 1.78
N TRP A 34 -0.58 -2.63 1.28
CA TRP A 34 -1.63 -2.99 0.33
C TRP A 34 -3.04 -2.78 0.90
N CYS A 35 -3.24 -3.11 2.17
CA CYS A 35 -4.51 -2.86 2.84
C CYS A 35 -4.82 -1.36 2.89
N LEU A 36 -3.85 -0.52 3.26
CA LEU A 36 -4.01 0.93 3.31
C LEU A 36 -4.28 1.52 1.93
N PHE A 37 -3.56 1.05 0.91
CA PHE A 37 -3.77 1.46 -0.47
C PHE A 37 -5.18 1.15 -0.95
N ARG A 38 -5.70 -0.03 -0.65
CA ARG A 38 -7.07 -0.41 -0.99
C ARG A 38 -8.13 0.41 -0.23
N GLN A 39 -7.80 0.93 0.96
CA GLN A 39 -8.68 1.86 1.66
C GLN A 39 -8.70 3.26 1.05
N ALA A 40 -7.55 3.75 0.56
CA ALA A 40 -7.44 5.08 -0.02
C ALA A 40 -7.93 5.12 -1.49
N CYS A 41 -7.49 4.16 -2.29
CA CYS A 41 -7.67 4.09 -3.74
C CYS A 41 -8.25 2.72 -4.13
N PRO A 42 -9.50 2.40 -3.74
CA PRO A 42 -10.08 1.07 -3.96
C PRO A 42 -10.18 0.71 -5.44
N ASP A 43 -10.63 1.65 -6.28
CA ASP A 43 -10.82 1.43 -7.71
C ASP A 43 -9.49 1.19 -8.44
N GLU A 44 -8.48 2.02 -8.17
CA GLU A 44 -7.16 1.87 -8.79
C GLU A 44 -6.49 0.56 -8.37
N VAL A 45 -6.66 0.14 -7.11
CA VAL A 45 -6.17 -1.16 -6.63
C VAL A 45 -6.87 -2.31 -7.33
N ASP A 46 -8.20 -2.28 -7.47
CA ASP A 46 -8.94 -3.36 -8.14
C ASP A 46 -8.55 -3.49 -9.62
N VAL A 47 -8.39 -2.36 -10.33
CA VAL A 47 -7.93 -2.36 -11.73
C VAL A 47 -6.50 -2.86 -11.86
N LEU A 48 -5.62 -2.49 -10.92
CA LEU A 48 -4.23 -2.93 -10.89
C LEU A 48 -4.11 -4.44 -10.59
N GLU A 49 -4.89 -4.95 -9.63
CA GLU A 49 -4.99 -6.39 -9.33
C GLU A 49 -5.52 -7.18 -10.52
N ALA A 50 -6.56 -6.68 -11.18
CA ALA A 50 -7.12 -7.28 -12.39
C ALA A 50 -6.08 -7.35 -13.52
N CYS A 51 -5.33 -6.25 -13.74
CA CYS A 51 -4.29 -6.21 -14.76
C CYS A 51 -3.12 -7.15 -14.44
N ALA A 52 -2.69 -7.19 -13.18
CA ALA A 52 -1.63 -8.08 -12.71
C ALA A 52 -2.04 -9.56 -12.70
N GLY A 53 -3.32 -9.88 -12.93
CA GLY A 53 -3.85 -11.23 -12.88
C GLY A 53 -3.99 -11.78 -11.46
N VAL A 54 -3.97 -10.91 -10.45
CA VAL A 54 -4.08 -11.27 -9.04
C VAL A 54 -5.55 -11.14 -8.62
N SER A 55 -6.38 -12.14 -8.96
CA SER A 55 -7.79 -12.14 -8.55
C SER A 55 -8.01 -12.87 -7.22
N GLY A 56 -8.40 -12.12 -6.19
CA GLY A 56 -9.31 -12.49 -5.08
C GLY A 56 -8.98 -13.66 -4.13
N LYS A 57 -8.12 -14.61 -4.51
CA LYS A 57 -7.80 -15.82 -3.72
C LYS A 57 -6.31 -16.04 -3.50
N GLN A 58 -5.45 -15.50 -4.37
CA GLN A 58 -4.03 -15.31 -4.06
C GLN A 58 -3.90 -13.97 -3.35
N ARG A 59 -4.16 -13.96 -2.04
CA ARG A 59 -3.66 -12.86 -1.20
C ARG A 59 -2.16 -12.82 -1.41
N LEU A 60 -1.72 -11.78 -2.09
CA LEU A 60 -0.33 -11.43 -2.32
C LEU A 60 0.44 -11.50 -0.99
N ALA A 61 1.08 -12.64 -0.74
CA ALA A 61 2.05 -12.84 0.33
C ALA A 61 3.40 -12.21 -0.06
N GLY A 62 3.36 -11.06 -0.74
CA GLY A 62 4.49 -10.46 -1.42
C GLY A 62 4.02 -9.37 -2.38
N PRO A 63 4.90 -8.48 -2.85
CA PRO A 63 4.53 -7.42 -3.77
C PRO A 63 4.11 -8.09 -5.09
N PRO A 64 3.03 -7.63 -5.74
CA PRO A 64 2.75 -8.10 -7.08
C PRO A 64 3.95 -7.72 -7.93
N VAL A 65 4.55 -8.69 -8.63
CA VAL A 65 5.42 -8.35 -9.76
C VAL A 65 4.46 -7.77 -10.79
N ILE A 66 4.34 -6.46 -10.81
CA ILE A 66 3.43 -5.78 -11.72
C ILE A 66 4.03 -5.91 -13.12
N PRO A 67 3.39 -6.64 -14.03
CA PRO A 67 3.94 -6.83 -15.36
C PRO A 67 3.96 -5.48 -16.09
N PRO A 68 4.92 -5.25 -17.02
CA PRO A 68 5.06 -3.96 -17.70
C PRO A 68 3.81 -3.54 -18.49
N LYS A 69 2.98 -4.52 -18.89
CA LYS A 69 1.67 -4.27 -19.51
C LYS A 69 0.70 -3.47 -18.63
N CYS A 70 0.93 -3.43 -17.31
CA CYS A 70 0.09 -2.73 -16.34
C CYS A 70 0.66 -1.36 -15.91
N HIS A 71 1.66 -0.86 -16.63
CA HIS A 71 2.33 0.40 -16.29
C HIS A 71 1.33 1.57 -16.21
N GLN A 72 0.34 1.62 -17.10
CA GLN A 72 -0.68 2.66 -17.09
C GLN A 72 -1.51 2.65 -15.80
N GLN A 73 -1.86 1.46 -15.30
CA GLN A 73 -2.62 1.29 -14.06
C GLN A 73 -1.78 1.68 -12.85
N VAL A 74 -0.46 1.44 -12.89
CA VAL A 74 0.47 1.91 -11.85
C VAL A 74 0.47 3.44 -11.79
N LEU A 75 0.55 4.12 -12.93
CA LEU A 75 0.53 5.59 -12.97
C LEU A 75 -0.79 6.16 -12.40
N GLN A 76 -1.93 5.54 -12.72
CA GLN A 76 -3.22 5.95 -12.17
C GLN A 76 -3.29 5.74 -10.65
N PHE A 77 -2.79 4.59 -10.20
CA PHE A 77 -2.69 4.28 -8.78
C PHE A 77 -1.79 5.27 -8.02
N GLU A 78 -0.60 5.57 -8.57
CA GLU A 78 0.32 6.56 -8.00
C GLU A 78 -0.30 7.97 -7.97
N ALA A 79 -1.02 8.36 -9.02
CA ALA A 79 -1.74 9.63 -9.06
C ALA A 79 -2.83 9.70 -7.99
N CYS A 80 -3.56 8.61 -7.74
CA CYS A 80 -4.50 8.55 -6.64
C CYS A 80 -3.79 8.67 -5.28
N LEU A 81 -2.73 7.90 -5.04
CA LEU A 81 -1.95 7.97 -3.81
C LEU A 81 -1.40 9.37 -3.54
N ALA A 82 -0.89 10.06 -4.57
CA ALA A 82 -0.36 11.42 -4.45
C ALA A 82 -1.41 12.41 -3.93
N ARG A 83 -2.70 12.22 -4.25
CA ARG A 83 -3.81 13.04 -3.74
C ARG A 83 -4.09 12.78 -2.25
N HIS A 84 -3.70 11.61 -1.74
CA HIS A 84 -3.85 11.23 -0.34
C HIS A 84 -2.58 11.45 0.49
N GLN A 85 -1.44 11.71 -0.15
CA GLN A 85 -0.23 12.16 0.53
C GLN A 85 -0.45 13.60 0.98
N VAL A 86 -0.81 13.76 2.26
CA VAL A 86 -0.76 15.07 2.91
C VAL A 86 0.71 15.50 2.87
N PRO A 87 1.05 16.64 2.22
CA PRO A 87 2.41 17.15 2.30
C PRO A 87 2.78 17.30 3.78
N PRO A 88 4.01 16.94 4.21
CA PRO A 88 4.43 17.22 5.57
C PRO A 88 4.23 18.71 5.81
N ALA A 89 3.35 19.07 6.75
CA ALA A 89 3.11 20.45 7.13
C ALA A 89 4.44 21.04 7.61
N GLY A 90 5.08 21.78 6.71
CA GLY A 90 6.46 22.22 6.87
C GLY A 90 6.84 23.20 5.78
N GLU A 91 6.01 24.22 5.56
CA GLU A 91 6.44 25.61 5.42
C GLU A 91 5.18 26.48 5.23
N GLY A 92 4.91 27.34 6.21
CA GLY A 92 3.95 28.43 6.06
C GLY A 92 4.50 29.46 5.07
N GLY A 93 3.62 29.95 4.19
CA GLY A 93 3.94 31.03 3.26
C GLY A 93 2.66 31.61 2.70
N SER A 94 2.09 32.53 3.48
CA SER A 94 0.81 33.21 3.31
C SER A 94 0.55 33.74 1.89
N SER A 95 -0.69 33.59 1.44
CA SER A 95 -1.32 34.49 0.48
C SER A 95 -1.44 35.90 1.08
N GLY A 96 -1.31 36.94 0.25
CA GLY A 96 -1.62 38.34 0.61
C GLY A 96 -0.57 39.33 0.18
#